data_AF-A0A1W9RZZ9-F1
#
_entry.id   AF-A0A1W9RZZ9-F1
#
_cell.length_a   1.000
_cell.length_b   1.000
_cell.length_c   1.000
_cell.angle_alpha   90.00
_cell.angle_beta   90.00
_cell.angle_gamma   90.00
#
_symmetry.space_group_name_H-M   'P 1'
#
loop_
_entity.id
_entity.type
_entity.pdbx_description
1 polymer ?
#
loop_
_entity_poly.entity_id
_entity_poly.type
_entity_poly.pdbx_seq_one_letter_code
_entity_poly.pdbx_strand_id
1 'polypeptide(L)'
;MLTKIKIKNFKVFEDVEIELDNPVVFIGPNNSGKTTALQALSLWEIGLKRWVEKRGGKTIPKERKGVTIYRPELVSLPVDMAKVLWHKLHVRELSFDDGRQKTKNVFITICVEGITDNKEWQFGLDFYYSNDQVFYCRPIATEDGIMKV
;
A
#
# COMPACT_ATOMS: atom_id res chain seq x y z
N MET A 1 -0.90 17.16 -9.18
CA MET A 1 -2.21 17.06 -8.49
C MET A 1 -2.57 15.59 -8.38
N LEU A 2 -3.00 15.10 -7.21
CA LEU A 2 -3.54 13.74 -7.10
C LEU A 2 -4.98 13.74 -7.63
N THR A 3 -5.38 12.69 -8.33
CA THR A 3 -6.71 12.59 -8.96
C THR A 3 -7.51 11.41 -8.43
N LYS A 4 -6.86 10.33 -7.97
CA LYS A 4 -7.54 9.16 -7.41
C LYS A 4 -6.66 8.40 -6.43
N ILE A 5 -7.29 7.71 -5.49
CA ILE A 5 -6.65 6.67 -4.69
C ILE A 5 -7.51 5.40 -4.66
N LYS A 6 -6.88 4.25 -4.90
CA LYS A 6 -7.45 2.91 -4.76
C LYS A 6 -6.79 2.21 -3.58
N ILE A 7 -7.58 1.62 -2.70
CA ILE A 7 -7.11 1.03 -1.44
C ILE A 7 -7.73 -0.35 -1.26
N LYS A 8 -6.90 -1.37 -1.03
CA LYS A 8 -7.34 -2.73 -0.69
C LYS A 8 -6.74 -3.21 0.63
N ASN A 9 -7.54 -3.94 1.39
CA ASN A 9 -7.18 -4.60 2.64
C ASN A 9 -6.56 -3.69 3.72
N PHE A 10 -6.94 -2.41 3.78
CA PHE A 10 -6.37 -1.43 4.72
C PHE A 10 -7.38 -0.95 5.76
N LYS A 11 -7.13 -1.28 7.03
CA LYS A 11 -7.96 -0.90 8.20
C LYS A 11 -9.46 -1.14 7.96
N VAL A 12 -10.27 -0.10 7.80
CA VAL A 12 -11.73 -0.26 7.60
C VAL A 12 -12.09 -0.61 6.16
N PHE A 13 -11.18 -0.44 5.21
CA PHE A 13 -11.42 -0.66 3.79
C PHE A 13 -11.02 -2.07 3.36
N GLU A 14 -11.98 -2.81 2.80
CA GLU A 14 -11.74 -4.08 2.10
C GLU A 14 -11.26 -3.81 0.67
N ASP A 15 -12.04 -3.03 -0.09
CA ASP A 15 -11.71 -2.52 -1.42
C ASP A 15 -12.48 -1.21 -1.63
N VAL A 16 -11.78 -0.11 -1.93
CA VAL A 16 -12.41 1.20 -2.18
C VAL A 16 -11.61 2.01 -3.20
N GLU A 17 -12.32 2.74 -4.04
CA GLU A 17 -11.77 3.76 -4.92
C GLU A 17 -12.34 5.13 -4.52
N ILE A 18 -11.48 6.14 -4.46
CA ILE A 18 -11.82 7.49 -4.03
C ILE A 18 -11.26 8.47 -5.07
N GLU A 19 -12.15 9.23 -5.71
CA GLU A 19 -11.77 10.37 -6.55
C GLU A 19 -11.25 11.52 -5.68
N LEU A 20 -10.14 12.11 -6.09
CA LEU A 20 -9.46 13.22 -5.41
C LEU A 20 -9.55 14.48 -6.29
N ASP A 21 -10.77 14.91 -6.61
CA ASP A 21 -11.02 16.16 -7.31
C ASP A 21 -10.53 17.39 -6.53
N ASN A 22 -10.43 18.53 -7.21
CA ASN A 22 -9.94 19.77 -6.61
C ASN A 22 -11.07 20.82 -6.45
N PRO A 23 -11.55 21.12 -5.22
CA PRO A 23 -11.18 20.53 -3.92
C PRO A 23 -11.99 19.29 -3.55
N VAL A 24 -11.39 18.37 -2.78
CA VAL A 24 -12.07 17.20 -2.18
C VAL A 24 -12.28 17.40 -0.68
N VAL A 25 -13.48 17.06 -0.19
CA VAL A 25 -13.83 17.11 1.23
C VAL A 25 -14.35 15.75 1.69
N PHE A 26 -13.69 15.17 2.69
CA PHE A 26 -14.12 13.91 3.31
C PHE A 26 -15.17 14.16 4.40
N ILE A 27 -16.43 13.76 4.15
CA ILE A 27 -17.54 13.86 5.10
C ILE A 27 -18.14 12.49 5.45
N GLY A 28 -18.77 12.39 6.63
CA GLY A 28 -19.46 11.18 7.07
C GLY A 28 -19.37 10.93 8.57
N PRO A 29 -20.03 9.88 9.09
CA PRO A 29 -20.03 9.54 10.52
C PRO A 29 -18.66 9.17 11.09
N ASN A 30 -18.52 9.12 12.42
CA ASN A 30 -17.30 8.63 13.05
C ASN A 30 -17.00 7.20 12.58
N ASN A 31 -15.71 6.88 12.43
CA ASN A 31 -15.22 5.58 11.94
C ASN A 31 -15.62 5.20 10.49
N SER A 32 -16.16 6.14 9.69
CA SER A 32 -16.51 5.91 8.28
C SER A 32 -15.31 5.83 7.31
N GLY A 33 -14.08 5.83 7.83
CA GLY A 33 -12.87 5.76 7.00
C GLY A 33 -12.29 7.09 6.51
N LYS A 34 -12.83 8.26 6.92
CA LYS A 34 -12.27 9.57 6.53
C LYS A 34 -10.77 9.70 6.87
N THR A 35 -10.43 9.48 8.14
CA THR A 35 -9.04 9.48 8.59
C THR A 35 -8.26 8.34 7.93
N THR A 36 -8.88 7.17 7.73
CA THR A 36 -8.25 6.03 7.07
C THR A 36 -7.82 6.35 5.63
N ALA A 37 -8.59 7.13 4.88
CA ALA A 37 -8.23 7.54 3.52
C ALA A 37 -6.94 8.38 3.50
N LEU A 38 -6.84 9.38 4.38
CA LEU A 38 -5.61 10.18 4.54
C LEU A 38 -4.44 9.31 5.03
N GLN A 39 -4.71 8.38 5.93
CA GLN A 39 -3.71 7.47 6.44
C GLN A 39 -3.17 6.52 5.35
N ALA A 40 -4.01 6.09 4.40
CA ALA A 40 -3.58 5.29 3.27
C ALA A 40 -2.63 6.07 2.36
N LEU A 41 -2.94 7.35 2.07
CA LEU A 41 -2.05 8.25 1.34
C LEU A 41 -0.69 8.41 2.05
N SER A 42 -0.70 8.59 3.39
CA SER A 42 0.54 8.65 4.17
C SER A 42 1.35 7.35 4.11
N LEU A 43 0.70 6.18 4.17
CA LEU A 43 1.40 4.89 4.06
C LEU A 43 2.03 4.72 2.67
N TRP A 44 1.30 5.10 1.63
CA TRP A 44 1.79 5.09 0.26
C TRP A 44 3.02 6.01 0.09
N GLU A 45 2.98 7.23 0.62
CA GLU A 45 4.10 8.16 0.58
C GLU A 45 5.34 7.60 1.30
N ILE A 46 5.17 7.02 2.49
CA ILE A 46 6.25 6.37 3.25
C ILE A 46 6.85 5.23 2.42
N GLY A 47 5.99 4.37 1.84
CA GLY A 47 6.41 3.27 1.00
C GLY A 47 7.20 3.72 -0.23
N LEU A 48 6.73 4.79 -0.90
CA LEU A 48 7.38 5.39 -2.06
C LEU A 48 8.77 5.93 -1.71
N LYS A 49 8.86 6.75 -0.65
CA LYS A 49 10.15 7.30 -0.16
C LYS A 49 11.13 6.17 0.14
N ARG A 50 10.69 5.17 0.89
CA ARG A 50 11.53 4.03 1.29
C ARG A 50 11.97 3.19 0.09
N TRP A 51 11.12 3.05 -0.91
CA TRP A 51 11.46 2.39 -2.16
C TRP A 51 12.53 3.16 -2.93
N VAL A 52 12.33 4.46 -3.14
CA VAL A 52 13.27 5.35 -3.84
C VAL A 52 14.62 5.43 -3.12
N GLU A 53 14.66 5.53 -1.79
CA GLU A 53 15.92 5.55 -1.03
C GLU A 53 16.75 4.27 -1.22
N LYS A 54 16.10 3.10 -1.24
CA LYS A 54 16.80 1.82 -1.34
C LYS A 54 17.09 1.40 -2.78
N ARG A 55 16.30 1.87 -3.75
CA ARG A 55 16.32 1.38 -5.14
C ARG A 55 16.49 2.46 -6.21
N GLY A 56 16.36 3.73 -5.87
CA GLY A 56 16.61 4.85 -6.78
C GLY A 56 18.04 4.82 -7.31
N GLY A 57 18.20 4.74 -8.63
CA GLY A 57 19.50 4.76 -9.30
C GLY A 57 20.31 3.46 -9.25
N LYS A 58 19.73 2.32 -8.84
CA LYS A 58 20.43 1.01 -8.79
C LYS A 58 19.70 -0.05 -9.61
N THR A 59 20.45 -0.97 -10.21
CA THR A 59 19.89 -2.15 -10.89
C THR A 59 19.04 -2.96 -9.91
N ILE A 60 17.78 -3.18 -10.29
CA ILE A 60 16.80 -3.90 -9.48
C ILE A 60 17.13 -5.40 -9.58
N PRO A 61 17.45 -6.09 -8.47
CA PRO A 61 17.79 -7.51 -8.50
C PRO A 61 16.59 -8.35 -8.94
N LYS A 62 16.82 -9.33 -9.83
CA LYS A 62 15.79 -10.26 -10.36
C LYS A 62 14.97 -10.99 -9.29
N GLU A 63 15.48 -11.14 -8.05
CA GLU A 63 14.87 -11.99 -7.03
C GLU A 63 14.35 -11.28 -5.76
N ARG A 64 14.49 -9.95 -5.58
CA ARG A 64 14.13 -9.31 -4.28
C ARG A 64 12.82 -8.53 -4.29
N LYS A 65 11.86 -9.17 -3.58
CA LYS A 65 10.41 -9.04 -3.51
C LYS A 65 9.83 -7.84 -2.71
N GLY A 66 10.63 -7.02 -2.02
CA GLY A 66 10.15 -5.82 -1.31
C GLY A 66 11.22 -5.16 -0.41
N VAL A 67 11.06 -3.88 -0.07
CA VAL A 67 11.86 -3.12 0.90
C VAL A 67 11.24 -3.18 2.28
N THR A 68 12.05 -3.34 3.33
CA THR A 68 11.59 -3.38 4.72
C THR A 68 11.13 -2.00 5.20
N ILE A 69 10.01 -1.95 5.92
CA ILE A 69 9.51 -0.82 6.70
C ILE A 69 9.35 -1.28 8.15
N TYR A 70 9.89 -0.50 9.08
CA TYR A 70 9.75 -0.77 10.51
C TYR A 70 8.59 0.02 11.09
N ARG A 71 7.79 -0.58 11.97
CA ARG A 71 6.63 0.05 12.62
C ARG A 71 6.96 1.41 13.27
N PRO A 72 8.09 1.61 13.98
CA PRO A 72 8.44 2.93 14.52
C PRO A 72 8.69 4.02 13.46
N GLU A 73 8.97 3.66 12.20
CA GLU A 73 9.13 4.62 11.09
C GLU A 73 7.78 5.22 10.66
N LEU A 74 6.64 4.65 11.11
CA LEU A 74 5.29 5.14 10.84
C LEU A 74 4.92 6.35 11.71
N VAL A 75 5.71 7.42 11.65
CA VAL A 75 5.53 8.61 12.51
C VAL A 75 4.16 9.26 12.31
N SER A 76 3.65 9.31 11.07
CA SER A 76 2.32 9.85 10.74
C SER A 76 1.18 8.85 10.96
N LEU A 77 1.51 7.59 11.27
CA LEU A 77 0.58 6.46 11.42
C LEU A 77 0.93 5.62 12.65
N PRO A 78 0.94 6.20 13.86
CA PRO A 78 1.32 5.46 15.05
C PRO A 78 0.33 4.29 15.26
N VAL A 79 0.88 3.09 15.24
CA VAL A 79 0.16 1.83 15.51
C VAL A 79 1.01 0.98 16.44
N ASP A 80 0.39 0.26 17.36
CA ASP A 80 1.11 -0.59 18.32
C ASP A 80 1.68 -1.86 17.68
N MET A 81 0.98 -2.36 16.66
CA MET A 81 1.35 -3.57 15.91
C MET A 81 1.09 -3.36 14.42
N ALA A 82 2.00 -3.82 13.56
CA ALA A 82 1.87 -3.68 12.12
C ALA A 82 0.58 -4.31 11.55
N LYS A 83 0.12 -5.44 12.10
CA LYS A 83 -1.10 -6.12 11.65
C LYS A 83 -2.37 -5.27 11.76
N VAL A 84 -2.38 -4.23 12.59
CA VAL A 84 -3.51 -3.28 12.73
C VAL A 84 -3.76 -2.49 11.43
N LEU A 85 -2.76 -2.42 10.55
CA LEU A 85 -2.93 -1.83 9.22
C LEU A 85 -3.79 -2.69 8.30
N TRP A 86 -3.84 -4.01 8.51
CA TRP A 86 -4.59 -4.93 7.66
C TRP A 86 -6.07 -4.93 8.01
N HIS A 87 -6.90 -4.97 6.99
CA HIS A 87 -8.34 -5.13 7.15
C HIS A 87 -8.65 -6.40 7.94
N LYS A 88 -9.46 -6.26 8.99
CA LYS A 88 -9.80 -7.34 9.93
C LYS A 88 -8.58 -8.07 10.53
N LEU A 89 -7.42 -7.40 10.61
CA LEU A 89 -6.14 -7.99 11.05
C LEU A 89 -5.70 -9.19 10.20
N HIS A 90 -6.23 -9.33 9.00
CA HIS A 90 -6.06 -10.49 8.14
C HIS A 90 -4.80 -10.36 7.29
N VAL A 91 -3.72 -10.99 7.75
CA VAL A 91 -2.38 -10.85 7.14
C VAL A 91 -1.95 -12.04 6.27
N ARG A 92 -2.63 -13.18 6.40
CA ARG A 92 -2.29 -14.43 5.72
C ARG A 92 -3.54 -15.23 5.39
N GLU A 93 -3.55 -15.85 4.23
CA GLU A 93 -4.62 -16.72 3.76
C GLU A 93 -4.07 -18.10 3.37
N LEU A 94 -4.93 -19.10 3.44
CA LEU A 94 -4.62 -20.44 2.97
C LEU A 94 -4.90 -20.52 1.48
N SER A 95 -3.93 -20.97 0.71
CA SER A 95 -4.07 -21.26 -0.71
C SER A 95 -3.78 -22.72 -0.98
N PHE A 96 -4.53 -23.31 -1.91
CA PHE A 96 -4.26 -24.65 -2.41
C PHE A 96 -3.59 -24.49 -3.76
N ASP A 97 -2.32 -24.90 -3.84
CA ASP A 97 -1.50 -24.78 -5.03
C ASP A 97 -0.79 -26.11 -5.21
N ASP A 98 -1.05 -26.78 -6.34
CA ASP A 98 -0.51 -28.11 -6.67
C ASP A 98 -0.81 -29.19 -5.60
N GLY A 99 -2.05 -29.22 -5.09
CA GLY A 99 -2.48 -30.18 -4.07
C GLY A 99 -1.89 -30.00 -2.66
N ARG A 100 -1.05 -28.96 -2.45
CA ARG A 100 -0.47 -28.64 -1.15
C ARG A 100 -1.04 -27.33 -0.61
N GLN A 101 -1.37 -27.34 0.68
CA GLN A 101 -1.78 -26.14 1.39
C GLN A 101 -0.56 -25.24 1.61
N LYS A 102 -0.57 -24.05 1.00
CA LYS A 102 0.45 -23.01 1.18
C LYS A 102 -0.19 -21.77 1.79
N THR A 103 0.46 -21.22 2.81
CA THR A 103 0.07 -19.92 3.38
C THR A 103 0.63 -18.79 2.52
N LYS A 104 -0.25 -17.93 2.00
CA LYS A 104 0.12 -16.73 1.24
C LYS A 104 -0.08 -15.48 2.10
N ASN A 105 0.70 -14.44 1.82
CA ASN A 105 0.49 -13.14 2.43
C ASN A 105 -0.70 -12.45 1.78
N VAL A 106 -1.53 -11.81 2.60
CA VAL A 106 -2.55 -10.87 2.15
C VAL A 106 -1.87 -9.51 2.00
N PHE A 107 -1.97 -8.90 0.82
CA PHE A 107 -1.38 -7.60 0.56
C PHE A 107 -2.35 -6.48 0.94
N ILE A 108 -1.84 -5.43 1.59
CA ILE A 108 -2.43 -4.10 1.46
C ILE A 108 -1.96 -3.57 0.12
N THR A 109 -2.87 -3.10 -0.71
CA THR A 109 -2.52 -2.49 -2.00
C THR A 109 -3.04 -1.08 -2.01
N ILE A 110 -2.15 -0.11 -2.26
CA ILE A 110 -2.52 1.30 -2.39
C ILE A 110 -1.99 1.80 -3.71
N CYS A 111 -2.88 2.32 -4.55
CA CYS A 111 -2.55 2.88 -5.85
C CYS A 111 -3.04 4.31 -5.92
N VAL A 112 -2.18 5.22 -6.36
CA VAL A 112 -2.47 6.64 -6.44
C VAL A 112 -2.30 7.10 -7.87
N GLU A 113 -3.28 7.83 -8.38
CA GLU A 113 -3.31 8.47 -9.68
C GLU A 113 -3.08 9.98 -9.51
N GLY A 114 -2.45 10.60 -10.51
CA GLY A 114 -2.27 12.04 -10.52
C GLY A 114 -1.78 12.59 -11.86
N ILE A 115 -1.69 13.91 -11.92
CA ILE A 115 -1.23 14.67 -13.08
C ILE A 115 -0.08 15.57 -12.64
N THR A 116 1.05 15.51 -13.36
CA THR A 116 2.20 16.41 -13.19
C THR A 116 2.70 16.81 -14.57
N ASP A 117 2.94 18.11 -14.82
CA ASP A 117 3.35 18.64 -16.12
C ASP A 117 2.46 18.19 -17.29
N ASN A 118 1.13 18.20 -17.09
CA ASN A 118 0.11 17.69 -18.02
C ASN A 118 0.29 16.22 -18.43
N LYS A 119 1.04 15.44 -17.65
CA LYS A 119 1.20 14.00 -17.83
C LYS A 119 0.51 13.27 -16.70
N GLU A 120 -0.45 12.45 -17.08
CA GLU A 120 -1.05 11.47 -16.18
C GLU A 120 0.00 10.45 -15.76
N TRP A 121 -0.09 10.07 -14.49
CA TRP A 121 0.70 9.02 -13.90
C TRP A 121 -0.14 8.30 -12.87
N GLN A 122 0.18 7.05 -12.66
CA GLN A 122 -0.28 6.33 -11.50
C GLN A 122 0.82 5.39 -11.04
N PHE A 123 0.81 5.14 -9.73
CA PHE A 123 1.83 4.35 -9.09
C PHE A 123 1.26 3.62 -7.88
N GLY A 124 1.43 2.31 -7.88
CA GLY A 124 0.92 1.42 -6.85
C GLY A 124 1.98 0.72 -6.03
N LEU A 125 1.68 0.53 -4.76
CA LEU A 125 2.50 -0.21 -3.81
C LEU A 125 1.70 -1.32 -3.14
N ASP A 126 2.31 -2.49 -3.08
CA ASP A 126 1.90 -3.62 -2.25
C ASP A 126 2.69 -3.61 -0.94
N PHE A 127 1.99 -3.86 0.16
CA PHE A 127 2.57 -4.09 1.47
C PHE A 127 2.21 -5.47 1.98
N TYR A 128 3.19 -6.22 2.48
CA TYR A 128 2.96 -7.53 3.06
C TYR A 128 3.59 -7.71 4.43
N TYR A 129 2.84 -8.38 5.28
CA TYR A 129 3.17 -8.58 6.67
C TYR A 129 4.36 -9.54 6.85
N SER A 130 5.23 -9.21 7.81
CA SER A 130 6.27 -10.12 8.30
C SER A 130 5.98 -10.52 9.75
N ASN A 131 5.92 -9.52 10.63
CA ASN A 131 5.61 -9.64 12.06
C ASN A 131 5.08 -8.29 12.59
N ASP A 132 4.75 -8.21 13.88
CA ASP A 132 4.14 -7.01 14.47
C ASP A 132 5.03 -5.76 14.48
N GLN A 133 6.34 -5.89 14.23
CA GLN A 133 7.29 -4.78 14.13
C GLN A 133 7.71 -4.43 12.70
N VAL A 134 7.51 -5.35 11.75
CA VAL A 134 8.09 -5.26 10.41
C VAL A 134 7.11 -5.72 9.34
N PHE A 135 7.06 -4.96 8.26
CA PHE A 135 6.41 -5.36 7.02
C PHE A 135 7.26 -4.90 5.83
N TYR A 136 6.89 -5.36 4.63
CA TYR A 136 7.62 -5.05 3.41
C TYR A 136 6.74 -4.25 2.46
N CYS A 137 7.38 -3.45 1.60
CA CYS A 137 6.77 -2.63 0.56
C CYS A 137 7.39 -2.95 -0.80
N ARG A 138 6.59 -3.03 -1.86
CA ARG A 138 7.08 -3.19 -3.23
C ARG A 138 6.14 -2.51 -4.21
N PRO A 139 6.60 -2.10 -5.40
CA PRO A 139 5.70 -1.76 -6.49
C PRO A 139 4.78 -2.94 -6.82
N ILE A 140 3.55 -2.63 -7.20
CA ILE A 140 2.61 -3.65 -7.71
C ILE A 140 3.27 -4.36 -8.90
N ALA A 141 3.24 -5.69 -8.87
CA ALA A 141 3.75 -6.50 -9.96
C ALA A 141 2.73 -6.53 -11.12
N THR A 142 3.19 -6.21 -12.32
CA THR A 142 2.46 -6.43 -13.58
C THR A 142 3.35 -7.19 -14.57
N GLU A 143 2.77 -7.69 -15.65
CA GLU A 143 3.45 -8.53 -16.65
C GLU A 143 4.72 -7.87 -17.23
N ASP A 144 4.78 -6.53 -17.27
CA ASP A 144 5.95 -5.77 -17.77
C ASP A 144 6.95 -5.34 -16.69
N GLY A 145 6.87 -5.88 -15.47
CA GLY A 145 7.97 -5.83 -14.50
C GLY A 145 8.18 -4.50 -13.78
N ILE A 146 7.21 -3.57 -13.82
CA ILE A 146 6.85 -2.48 -12.88
C ILE A 146 5.86 -1.62 -13.70
N MET A 147 4.55 -1.70 -13.46
CA MET A 147 3.64 -0.79 -14.15
C MET A 147 3.47 0.54 -13.41
N LYS A 148 3.54 1.60 -14.22
CA LYS A 148 2.46 2.57 -14.35
C LYS A 148 1.22 1.82 -14.88
N VAL A 149 0.29 1.48 -14.01
CA VAL A 149 -1.10 1.80 -14.33
C VAL A 149 -1.18 3.23 -13.87
#